data_AF-A0A368GHX5-F1
#
_entry.id   AF-A0A368GHX5-F1
#
_cell.length_a   1.000
_cell.length_b   1.000
_cell.length_c   1.000
_cell.angle_alpha   90.00
_cell.angle_beta   90.00
_cell.angle_gamma   90.00
#
_symmetry.space_group_name_H-M   'P 1'
#
loop_
_entity.id
_entity.type
_entity.pdbx_description
1 polymer ?
#
loop_
_entity_poly.entity_id
_entity_poly.type
_entity_poly.pdbx_seq_one_letter_code
_entity_poly.pdbx_strand_id
1 'polypeptide(L)'
;MRSQDKNIAAFKKKVVEKMRLPPFNCIQECANPDYQQGSQYSYQLYNIIVLYAKALNRTISEDPSQLRNGSKVIKNTCMTFSGIAGAVTVNSRGQLVPTLIVSITDSAGKPEKILTVDIDNYKANITELLTDPKVLWAHYGGKKPLAVPMCGFEGEKCNNFFAKNLAAVIPVAVVVILVIFLLVALGFHFWRQKIIQEKKINMKWLVPFSALQEVNSKKMEASLSSLQSKQTNRTDFSLMPSISRSDKFDLYMYESDPVVAEKHTTISLIEKSKYTHLRKVSSSNYSSQALEDSRDSRTMFVQK
;
A
#
# COMPACT_ATOMS: atom_id res chain seq x y z
N MET A 1 23.83 -15.02 44.61
CA MET A 1 24.91 -16.04 44.47
C MET A 1 24.32 -17.42 44.69
N ARG A 2 24.39 -18.34 43.71
CA ARG A 2 23.82 -19.69 43.85
C ARG A 2 24.56 -20.47 44.94
N SER A 3 23.90 -21.45 45.55
CA SER A 3 24.50 -22.33 46.57
C SER A 3 25.78 -23.03 46.07
N GLN A 4 25.79 -23.48 44.82
CA GLN A 4 26.95 -24.13 44.20
C GLN A 4 28.14 -23.18 44.06
N ASP A 5 27.90 -21.93 43.66
CA ASP A 5 28.96 -20.91 43.53
C ASP A 5 29.60 -20.59 44.89
N LYS A 6 28.80 -20.57 45.96
CA LYS A 6 29.29 -20.38 47.32
C LYS A 6 30.22 -21.51 47.74
N ASN A 7 29.84 -22.76 47.45
CA ASN A 7 30.67 -23.93 47.77
C ASN A 7 32.00 -23.93 46.99
N ILE A 8 31.97 -23.60 45.69
CA ILE A 8 33.18 -23.47 44.88
C ILE A 8 34.07 -22.35 45.41
N ALA A 9 33.50 -21.18 45.71
CA ALA A 9 34.26 -20.05 46.24
C ALA A 9 34.91 -20.37 47.59
N ALA A 10 34.18 -21.03 48.50
CA ALA A 10 34.72 -21.50 49.78
C ALA A 10 35.85 -22.52 49.58
N PHE A 11 35.68 -23.48 48.67
CA PHE A 11 36.71 -24.46 48.33
C PHE A 11 37.98 -23.78 47.80
N LYS A 12 37.85 -22.84 46.85
CA LYS A 12 38.99 -22.11 46.26
C LYS A 12 39.79 -21.34 47.31
N LYS A 13 39.13 -20.74 48.32
CA LYS A 13 39.81 -20.09 49.46
C LYS A 13 40.58 -21.11 50.30
N LYS A 14 39.94 -22.24 50.62
CA LYS A 14 40.55 -23.33 51.38
C LYS A 14 41.78 -23.93 50.68
N VAL A 15 41.80 -23.97 49.34
CA VAL A 15 42.98 -24.40 48.58
C VAL A 15 44.19 -23.50 48.91
N VAL A 16 44.03 -22.18 48.87
CA VAL A 16 45.13 -21.24 49.18
C VAL A 16 45.55 -21.36 50.64
N GLU A 17 44.58 -21.47 51.57
CA GLU A 17 44.87 -21.71 52.98
C GLU A 17 45.71 -22.98 53.20
N LYS A 18 45.43 -24.06 52.45
CA LYS A 18 46.20 -25.29 52.51
C LYS A 18 47.55 -25.20 51.80
N MET A 19 47.70 -24.36 50.77
CA MET A 19 49.00 -24.11 50.13
C MET A 19 49.97 -23.37 51.04
N ARG A 20 49.49 -22.63 52.04
CA ARG A 20 50.35 -22.01 53.08
C ARG A 20 51.00 -23.04 54.00
N LEU A 21 50.49 -24.27 54.04
CA LEU A 21 51.00 -25.34 54.88
C LEU A 21 52.04 -26.20 54.13
N PRO A 22 52.84 -27.01 54.84
CA PRO A 22 53.71 -28.01 54.20
C PRO A 22 52.92 -28.97 53.29
N PRO A 23 53.50 -29.44 52.18
CA PRO A 23 54.88 -29.23 51.72
C PRO A 23 55.09 -27.95 50.91
N PHE A 24 54.02 -27.23 50.56
CA PHE A 24 54.08 -26.11 49.62
C PHE A 24 54.61 -24.83 50.27
N ASN A 25 54.32 -24.58 51.55
CA ASN A 25 54.81 -23.42 52.32
C ASN A 25 54.71 -22.08 51.55
N CYS A 26 53.62 -21.89 50.80
CA CYS A 26 53.40 -20.71 49.99
C CYS A 26 53.05 -19.52 50.90
N ILE A 27 54.02 -18.66 51.20
CA ILE A 27 53.83 -17.52 52.10
C ILE A 27 53.82 -16.21 51.32
N GLN A 28 54.87 -15.91 50.55
CA GLN A 28 55.03 -14.62 49.89
C GLN A 28 54.07 -14.46 48.70
N GLU A 29 53.97 -15.46 47.85
CA GLU A 29 53.10 -15.45 46.67
C GLU A 29 51.63 -15.48 47.10
N CYS A 30 51.27 -16.36 48.03
CA CYS A 30 49.92 -16.49 48.56
C CYS A 30 49.49 -15.31 49.48
N ALA A 31 50.37 -14.35 49.75
CA ALA A 31 50.05 -13.10 50.45
C ALA A 31 49.60 -11.98 49.48
N ASN A 32 49.92 -12.10 48.18
CA ASN A 32 49.45 -11.15 47.18
C ASN A 32 47.90 -11.18 47.08
N PRO A 33 47.21 -10.03 47.10
CA PRO A 33 45.76 -9.93 46.91
C PRO A 33 45.23 -10.67 45.67
N ASP A 34 46.02 -10.72 44.59
CA ASP A 34 45.64 -11.36 43.33
C ASP A 34 45.58 -12.89 43.44
N TYR A 35 46.27 -13.48 44.41
CA TYR A 35 46.39 -14.93 44.60
C TYR A 35 45.62 -15.45 45.82
N GLN A 36 44.60 -14.73 46.28
CA GLN A 36 43.77 -15.13 47.44
C GLN A 36 42.71 -16.19 47.11
N GLN A 37 42.67 -16.70 45.88
CA GLN A 37 41.78 -17.80 45.49
C GLN A 37 42.51 -18.80 44.60
N GLY A 38 42.25 -20.09 44.85
CA GLY A 38 42.76 -21.15 43.98
C GLY A 38 42.21 -21.05 42.55
N SER A 39 42.85 -21.75 41.62
CA SER A 39 42.42 -21.80 40.22
C SER A 39 40.95 -22.22 40.07
N GLN A 40 40.28 -21.74 39.02
CA GLN A 40 38.94 -22.20 38.64
C GLN A 40 38.87 -23.71 38.36
N TYR A 41 39.99 -24.34 38.02
CA TYR A 41 40.07 -25.79 37.77
C TYR A 41 40.31 -26.62 39.03
N SER A 42 40.64 -25.99 40.16
CA SER A 42 41.03 -26.71 41.39
C SER A 42 39.94 -27.65 41.91
N TYR A 43 38.67 -27.23 41.88
CA TYR A 43 37.56 -28.07 42.32
C TYR A 43 37.29 -29.23 41.35
N GLN A 44 37.58 -29.04 40.05
CA GLN A 44 37.45 -30.09 39.04
C GLN A 44 38.52 -31.17 39.27
N LEU A 45 39.76 -30.76 39.53
CA LEU A 45 40.83 -31.69 39.88
C LEU A 45 40.50 -32.46 41.16
N TYR A 46 39.97 -31.80 42.19
CA TYR A 46 39.47 -32.48 43.39
C TYR A 46 38.42 -33.55 43.04
N ASN A 47 37.43 -33.21 42.22
CA ASN A 47 36.40 -34.17 41.81
C ASN A 47 37.00 -35.36 41.04
N ILE A 48 38.03 -35.15 40.21
CA ILE A 48 38.74 -36.21 39.49
C ILE A 48 39.46 -37.15 40.47
N ILE A 49 40.10 -36.63 41.52
CA ILE A 49 40.75 -37.45 42.54
C ILE A 49 39.72 -38.28 43.32
N VAL A 50 38.58 -37.68 43.69
CA VAL A 50 37.48 -38.40 44.34
C VAL A 50 36.91 -39.49 43.43
N LEU A 51 36.72 -39.21 42.15
CA LEU A 51 36.30 -40.19 41.15
C LEU A 51 37.29 -41.36 41.08
N TYR A 52 38.59 -41.07 40.96
CA TYR A 52 39.63 -42.08 40.92
C TYR A 52 39.61 -42.97 42.17
N ALA A 53 39.56 -42.37 43.36
CA ALA A 53 39.49 -43.12 44.61
C ALA A 53 38.26 -44.04 44.68
N LYS A 54 37.08 -43.56 44.24
CA LYS A 54 35.85 -44.36 44.18
C LYS A 54 35.93 -45.49 43.15
N ALA A 55 36.45 -45.21 41.96
CA ALA A 55 36.64 -46.20 40.91
C ALA A 55 37.64 -47.29 41.32
N LEU A 56 38.72 -46.89 42.02
CA LEU A 56 39.73 -47.81 42.54
C LEU A 56 39.13 -48.71 43.64
N ASN A 57 38.39 -48.13 44.58
CA ASN A 57 37.70 -48.89 45.64
C ASN A 57 36.73 -49.93 45.04
N ARG A 58 35.95 -49.54 44.03
CA ARG A 58 35.08 -50.47 43.30
C ARG A 58 35.87 -51.57 42.61
N THR A 59 37.00 -51.23 41.98
CA THR A 59 37.87 -52.21 41.31
C THR A 59 38.44 -53.23 42.30
N ILE A 60 38.91 -52.79 43.46
CA ILE A 60 39.41 -53.67 44.53
C ILE A 60 38.29 -54.57 45.07
N SER A 61 37.09 -54.03 45.22
CA SER A 61 35.92 -54.78 45.71
C SER A 61 35.47 -55.87 44.73
N GLU A 62 35.65 -55.64 43.42
CA GLU A 62 35.35 -56.63 42.38
C GLU A 62 36.46 -57.70 42.26
N ASP A 63 37.73 -57.27 42.17
CA ASP A 63 38.89 -58.15 42.11
C ASP A 63 40.16 -57.38 42.54
N PRO A 64 40.74 -57.69 43.73
CA PRO A 64 41.95 -57.05 44.22
C PRO A 64 43.17 -57.17 43.29
N SER A 65 43.22 -58.21 42.44
CA SER A 65 44.33 -58.41 41.49
C SER A 65 44.34 -57.38 40.35
N GLN A 66 43.20 -56.72 40.09
CA GLN A 66 43.01 -55.80 38.97
C GLN A 66 43.41 -54.36 39.28
N LEU A 67 44.03 -54.08 40.43
CA LEU A 67 44.42 -52.72 40.83
C LEU A 67 45.29 -52.00 39.77
N ARG A 68 46.15 -52.75 39.09
CA ARG A 68 47.05 -52.23 38.04
C ARG A 68 46.43 -52.23 36.64
N ASN A 69 45.23 -52.77 36.48
CA ASN A 69 44.52 -52.80 35.21
C ASN A 69 43.79 -51.47 34.99
N GLY A 70 44.48 -50.52 34.34
CA GLY A 70 43.93 -49.19 34.06
C GLY A 70 42.61 -49.22 33.29
N SER A 71 42.44 -50.16 32.35
CA SER A 71 41.18 -50.31 31.61
C SER A 71 40.01 -50.72 32.51
N LYS A 72 40.26 -51.59 33.49
CA LYS A 72 39.24 -51.99 34.48
C LYS A 72 38.89 -50.83 35.41
N VAL A 73 39.89 -50.07 35.87
CA VAL A 73 39.67 -48.87 36.69
C VAL A 73 38.85 -47.83 35.94
N ILE A 74 39.18 -47.56 34.67
CA ILE A 74 38.41 -46.63 33.82
C ILE A 74 36.97 -47.10 33.64
N LYS A 75 36.72 -48.40 33.38
CA LYS A 75 35.34 -48.93 33.30
C LYS A 75 34.55 -48.68 34.59
N ASN A 76 35.21 -48.74 35.74
CA ASN A 76 34.62 -48.49 37.05
C ASN A 76 34.45 -46.99 37.41
N THR A 77 34.85 -46.07 36.52
CA THR A 77 34.56 -44.64 36.66
C THR A 77 33.13 -44.27 36.26
N CYS A 78 32.39 -45.14 35.59
CA CYS A 78 31.00 -44.92 35.21
C CYS A 78 30.11 -44.86 36.47
N MET A 79 29.87 -43.66 36.98
CA MET A 79 29.09 -43.43 38.20
C MET A 79 28.63 -41.98 38.33
N THR A 80 27.70 -41.75 39.26
CA THR A 80 27.37 -40.43 39.78
C THR A 80 27.83 -40.33 41.22
N PHE A 81 28.50 -39.23 41.59
CA PHE A 81 28.98 -38.99 42.95
C PHE A 81 28.83 -37.53 43.37
N SER A 82 28.86 -37.27 44.67
CA SER A 82 28.82 -35.89 45.20
C SER A 82 30.19 -35.22 45.09
N GLY A 83 30.30 -34.20 44.25
CA GLY A 83 31.46 -33.31 44.16
C GLY A 83 31.25 -31.98 44.89
N ILE A 84 32.23 -31.07 44.77
CA ILE A 84 32.22 -29.76 45.46
C ILE A 84 31.02 -28.89 45.05
N ALA A 85 30.69 -28.87 43.77
CA ALA A 85 29.63 -28.04 43.20
C ALA A 85 28.27 -28.76 43.12
N GLY A 86 28.16 -29.99 43.62
CA GLY A 86 26.98 -30.84 43.49
C GLY A 86 27.30 -32.19 42.86
N ALA A 87 26.26 -32.89 42.39
CA ALA A 87 26.40 -34.19 41.75
C ALA A 87 27.24 -34.10 40.46
N VAL A 88 28.12 -35.08 40.28
CA VAL A 88 29.00 -35.22 39.13
C VAL A 88 28.74 -36.59 38.52
N THR A 89 28.40 -36.63 37.23
CA THR A 89 28.10 -37.87 36.50
C THR A 89 29.17 -38.12 35.44
N VAL A 90 29.64 -39.36 35.37
CA VAL A 90 30.62 -39.83 34.38
C VAL A 90 30.00 -41.00 33.62
N ASN A 91 30.05 -40.94 32.29
CA ASN A 91 29.44 -41.94 31.43
C ASN A 91 30.31 -43.20 31.30
N SER A 92 29.82 -44.19 30.58
CA SER A 92 30.49 -45.48 30.35
C SER A 92 31.81 -45.38 29.58
N ARG A 93 32.07 -44.25 28.92
CA ARG A 93 33.33 -43.95 28.21
C ARG A 93 34.35 -43.24 29.09
N GLY A 94 34.06 -43.02 30.38
CA GLY A 94 34.91 -42.26 31.29
C GLY A 94 34.90 -40.75 31.02
N GLN A 95 33.87 -40.25 30.33
CA GLN A 95 33.72 -38.83 30.05
C GLN A 95 32.76 -38.21 31.06
N LEU A 96 33.08 -36.99 31.50
CA LEU A 96 32.18 -36.17 32.29
C LEU A 96 30.92 -35.86 31.48
N VAL A 97 29.74 -36.05 32.06
CA VAL A 97 28.46 -35.59 31.48
C VAL A 97 28.22 -34.17 32.00
N PRO A 98 28.41 -33.12 31.17
CA PRO A 98 28.14 -31.76 31.61
C PRO A 98 26.63 -31.50 31.66
N THR A 99 26.20 -30.93 32.79
CA THR A 99 24.85 -30.39 32.99
C THR A 99 24.89 -28.87 32.83
N LEU A 100 24.29 -28.35 31.78
CA LEU A 100 24.08 -26.92 31.58
C LEU A 100 22.78 -26.50 32.26
N ILE A 101 22.80 -25.39 32.99
CA ILE A 101 21.63 -24.87 33.68
C ILE A 101 21.28 -23.53 33.05
N VAL A 102 20.09 -23.41 32.46
CA VAL A 102 19.58 -22.11 32.02
C VAL A 102 18.69 -21.55 33.12
N SER A 103 18.90 -20.27 33.41
CA SER A 103 18.13 -19.55 34.42
C SER A 103 17.65 -18.23 33.85
N ILE A 104 16.50 -17.81 34.34
CA ILE A 104 15.94 -16.49 34.10
C ILE A 104 15.96 -15.69 35.39
N THR A 105 15.70 -14.40 35.28
CA THR A 105 15.42 -13.55 36.42
C THR A 105 13.91 -13.42 36.56
N ASP A 106 13.36 -13.79 37.70
CA ASP A 106 11.94 -13.66 38.00
C ASP A 106 11.50 -12.16 38.08
N SER A 107 10.21 -11.92 38.30
CA SER A 107 9.66 -10.56 38.46
C SER A 107 10.17 -9.83 39.72
N ALA A 108 10.70 -10.57 40.70
CA ALA A 108 11.28 -10.05 41.94
C ALA A 108 12.80 -9.83 41.84
N GLY A 109 13.42 -10.03 40.67
CA GLY A 109 14.86 -9.86 40.47
C GLY A 109 15.72 -11.04 40.94
N LYS A 110 15.12 -12.20 41.27
CA LYS A 110 15.84 -13.39 41.72
C LYS A 110 16.09 -14.37 40.58
N PRO A 111 17.25 -15.05 40.54
CA PRO A 111 17.53 -16.04 39.52
C PRO A 111 16.75 -17.33 39.79
N GLU A 112 16.02 -17.80 38.79
CA GLU A 112 15.23 -19.04 38.81
C GLU A 112 15.70 -19.98 37.70
N LYS A 113 15.80 -21.28 38.00
CA LYS A 113 16.24 -22.30 37.02
C LYS A 113 15.03 -22.77 36.21
N ILE A 114 15.14 -22.72 34.88
CA ILE A 114 14.02 -23.06 33.99
C ILE A 114 14.22 -24.36 33.23
N LEU A 115 15.47 -24.71 32.91
CA LEU A 115 15.79 -25.95 32.22
C LEU A 115 17.21 -26.38 32.56
N THR A 116 17.42 -27.69 32.49
CA THR A 116 18.74 -28.32 32.56
C THR A 116 18.98 -29.14 31.31
N VAL A 117 20.18 -29.03 30.74
CA VAL A 117 20.60 -29.78 29.55
C VAL A 117 21.77 -30.66 29.93
N ASP A 118 21.55 -31.97 29.94
CA ASP A 118 22.61 -32.95 30.12
C ASP A 118 23.12 -33.38 28.73
N ILE A 119 24.42 -33.26 28.50
CA ILE A 119 25.01 -33.64 27.22
C ILE A 119 25.76 -34.95 27.40
N ASP A 120 25.25 -36.03 26.80
CA ASP A 120 25.91 -37.32 26.79
C ASP A 120 25.99 -37.87 25.36
N ASN A 121 27.20 -38.25 24.93
CA ASN A 121 27.44 -38.86 23.62
C ASN A 121 26.82 -38.08 22.44
N TYR A 122 27.02 -36.76 22.42
CA TYR A 122 26.47 -35.82 21.42
C TYR A 122 24.94 -35.71 21.40
N LYS A 123 24.25 -36.29 22.39
CA LYS A 123 22.81 -36.11 22.59
C LYS A 123 22.58 -35.16 23.76
N ALA A 124 21.76 -34.15 23.53
CA ALA A 124 21.30 -33.23 24.56
C ALA A 124 19.98 -33.77 25.13
N ASN A 125 19.98 -34.15 26.40
CA ASN A 125 18.77 -34.48 27.14
C ASN A 125 18.31 -33.23 27.88
N ILE A 126 17.15 -32.71 27.50
CA ILE A 126 16.60 -31.46 28.04
C ILE A 126 15.56 -31.82 29.08
N THR A 127 15.74 -31.33 30.31
CA THR A 127 14.75 -31.42 31.38
C THR A 127 14.19 -30.03 31.64
N GLU A 128 12.91 -29.84 31.37
CA GLU A 128 12.21 -28.60 31.71
C GLU A 128 11.85 -28.61 33.20
N LEU A 129 12.28 -27.56 33.91
CA LEU A 129 11.96 -27.36 35.33
C LEU A 129 10.75 -26.44 35.49
N LEU A 130 10.55 -25.52 34.54
CA LEU A 130 9.47 -24.56 34.54
C LEU A 130 8.98 -24.28 33.11
N THR A 131 7.69 -24.55 32.88
CA THR A 131 7.09 -24.45 31.53
C THR A 131 6.02 -23.34 31.45
N ASP A 132 5.65 -22.69 32.57
CA ASP A 132 4.61 -21.64 32.56
C ASP A 132 5.08 -20.39 31.78
N PRO A 133 4.42 -20.04 30.66
CA PRO A 133 4.76 -18.85 29.87
C PRO A 133 4.66 -17.54 30.66
N LYS A 134 3.77 -17.47 31.66
CA LYS A 134 3.60 -16.27 32.49
C LYS A 134 4.84 -15.97 33.31
N VAL A 135 5.51 -17.01 33.80
CA VAL A 135 6.74 -16.88 34.59
C VAL A 135 7.94 -16.71 33.65
N LEU A 136 8.03 -17.54 32.60
CA LEU A 136 9.12 -17.50 31.63
C LEU A 136 9.26 -16.13 30.95
N TRP A 137 8.13 -15.49 30.67
CA TRP A 137 8.05 -14.21 29.97
C TRP A 137 7.45 -13.11 30.85
N ALA A 138 7.63 -13.17 32.17
CA ALA A 138 7.07 -12.19 33.12
C ALA A 138 7.44 -10.74 32.73
N HIS A 139 8.69 -10.51 32.33
CA HIS A 139 9.19 -9.21 31.85
C HIS A 139 8.61 -8.76 30.49
N TYR A 140 7.92 -9.66 29.79
CA TYR A 140 7.26 -9.41 28.50
C TYR A 140 5.73 -9.53 28.63
N GLY A 141 5.16 -9.28 29.82
CA GLY A 141 3.72 -9.36 30.05
C GLY A 141 3.16 -10.78 29.98
N GLY A 142 3.99 -11.78 30.27
CA GLY A 142 3.62 -13.20 30.26
C GLY A 142 3.43 -13.78 28.86
N LYS A 143 3.90 -13.08 27.82
CA LYS A 143 3.81 -13.52 26.42
C LYS A 143 5.20 -13.69 25.83
N LYS A 144 5.40 -14.81 25.14
CA LYS A 144 6.63 -15.08 24.41
C LYS A 144 6.88 -13.96 23.38
N PRO A 145 8.03 -13.26 23.44
CA PRO A 145 8.37 -12.26 22.45
C PRO A 145 8.58 -12.92 21.08
N LEU A 146 8.34 -12.14 20.03
CA LEU A 146 8.62 -12.58 18.67
C LEU A 146 10.14 -12.80 18.49
N ALA A 147 10.52 -13.92 17.88
CA ALA A 147 11.92 -14.20 17.56
C ALA A 147 12.50 -13.22 16.51
N VAL A 148 11.63 -12.67 15.66
CA VAL A 148 11.97 -11.66 14.65
C VAL A 148 10.99 -10.49 14.83
N PRO A 149 11.45 -9.23 14.86
CA PRO A 149 10.57 -8.07 14.90
C PRO A 149 9.56 -8.08 13.75
N MET A 150 8.39 -7.48 13.95
CA MET A 150 7.34 -7.45 12.92
C MET A 150 7.82 -6.84 11.59
N CYS A 151 8.66 -5.80 11.66
CA CYS A 151 9.23 -5.16 10.48
C CYS A 151 10.52 -5.80 9.96
N GLY A 152 10.94 -6.96 10.48
CA GLY A 152 12.28 -7.52 10.25
C GLY A 152 13.35 -6.77 11.05
N PHE A 153 14.55 -7.34 11.15
CA PHE A 153 15.66 -6.71 11.88
C PHE A 153 16.12 -5.42 11.21
N GLU A 154 16.05 -5.35 9.88
CA GLU A 154 16.46 -4.20 9.07
C GLU A 154 15.29 -3.28 8.67
N GLY A 155 14.07 -3.54 9.18
CA GLY A 155 12.89 -2.75 8.80
C GLY A 155 12.37 -3.00 7.38
N GLU A 156 12.92 -3.99 6.67
CA GLU A 156 12.60 -4.34 5.29
C GLU A 156 11.17 -4.87 5.07
N LYS A 157 10.58 -5.52 6.09
CA LYS A 157 9.24 -6.13 5.96
C LYS A 157 8.12 -5.11 6.08
N CYS A 158 8.39 -3.96 6.69
CA CYS A 158 7.47 -2.83 6.68
C CYS A 158 7.74 -1.99 5.44
N ASN A 159 7.15 -2.41 4.32
CA ASN A 159 7.30 -1.70 3.05
C ASN A 159 6.53 -0.38 3.09
N ASN A 160 7.18 0.67 3.60
CA ASN A 160 6.72 2.04 3.43
C ASN A 160 7.03 2.50 2.00
N PHE A 161 6.37 1.88 1.02
CA PHE A 161 6.52 2.17 -0.42
C PHE A 161 6.39 3.66 -0.70
N PHE A 162 5.46 4.33 -0.01
CA PHE A 162 5.24 5.77 -0.12
C PHE A 162 6.32 6.63 0.53
N ALA A 163 6.91 6.19 1.65
CA ALA A 163 7.98 6.95 2.32
C ALA A 163 9.31 6.85 1.56
N LYS A 164 9.61 5.67 1.00
CA LYS A 164 10.85 5.46 0.23
C LYS A 164 10.79 6.06 -1.18
N ASN A 165 9.62 6.07 -1.81
CA ASN A 165 9.45 6.55 -3.20
C ASN A 165 8.74 7.91 -3.30
N LEU A 166 8.70 8.69 -2.23
CA LEU A 166 7.99 9.98 -2.21
C LEU A 166 8.46 10.90 -3.35
N ALA A 167 9.76 10.92 -3.64
CA ALA A 167 10.35 11.67 -4.74
C ALA A 167 9.88 11.24 -6.14
N ALA A 168 9.47 9.97 -6.32
CA ALA A 168 8.96 9.43 -7.58
C ALA A 168 7.43 9.51 -7.68
N VAL A 169 6.71 9.43 -6.56
CA VAL A 169 5.24 9.44 -6.53
C VAL A 169 4.67 10.84 -6.75
N ILE A 170 5.30 11.88 -6.20
CA ILE A 170 4.87 13.28 -6.36
C ILE A 170 4.80 13.72 -7.84
N PRO A 171 5.84 13.54 -8.68
CA PRO A 171 5.77 13.98 -10.07
C PRO A 171 4.72 13.22 -10.88
N VAL A 172 4.54 11.92 -10.64
CA VAL A 172 3.51 11.13 -11.34
C VAL A 172 2.10 11.62 -11.00
N ALA A 173 1.83 11.92 -9.73
CA ALA A 173 0.54 12.46 -9.30
C ALA A 173 0.24 13.82 -9.96
N VAL A 174 1.24 14.70 -10.06
CA VAL A 174 1.10 16.01 -10.72
C VAL A 174 0.78 15.85 -12.21
N VAL A 175 1.46 14.93 -12.91
CA VAL A 175 1.20 14.66 -14.34
C VAL A 175 -0.22 14.15 -14.55
N VAL A 176 -0.70 13.23 -13.70
CA VAL A 176 -2.08 12.71 -13.81
C VAL A 176 -3.12 13.82 -13.61
N ILE A 177 -2.91 14.71 -12.64
CA ILE A 177 -3.81 15.85 -12.39
C ILE A 177 -3.82 16.80 -13.60
N LEU A 178 -2.65 17.09 -14.18
CA LEU A 178 -2.55 17.93 -15.38
C LEU A 178 -3.27 17.31 -16.58
N VAL A 179 -3.14 16.01 -16.79
CA VAL A 179 -3.85 15.30 -17.87
C VAL A 179 -5.36 15.37 -17.66
N ILE A 180 -5.85 15.16 -16.43
CA ILE A 180 -7.28 15.29 -16.12
C ILE A 180 -7.76 16.72 -16.39
N PHE A 181 -6.98 17.74 -15.99
CA PHE A 181 -7.33 19.13 -16.22
C PHE A 181 -7.40 19.46 -17.72
N LEU A 182 -6.46 18.94 -18.52
CA LEU A 182 -6.47 19.08 -19.98
C LEU A 182 -7.69 18.41 -20.60
N LEU A 183 -8.04 17.19 -20.18
CA LEU A 183 -9.22 16.48 -20.66
C LEU A 183 -10.52 17.24 -20.34
N VAL A 184 -10.63 17.80 -19.13
CA VAL A 184 -11.79 18.61 -18.72
C VAL A 184 -11.84 19.91 -19.52
N ALA A 185 -10.72 20.60 -19.71
CA ALA A 185 -10.66 21.84 -20.49
C ALA A 185 -11.04 21.61 -21.96
N LEU A 186 -10.54 20.53 -22.58
CA LEU A 186 -10.92 20.12 -23.93
C LEU A 186 -12.40 19.78 -24.01
N GLY A 187 -12.91 18.97 -23.06
CA GLY A 187 -14.34 18.63 -22.99
C GLY A 187 -15.23 19.87 -22.86
N PHE A 188 -14.85 20.82 -22.03
CA PHE A 188 -15.56 22.10 -21.88
C PHE A 188 -15.52 22.94 -23.15
N HIS A 189 -14.37 23.00 -23.82
CA HIS A 189 -14.22 23.71 -25.09
C HIS A 189 -15.12 23.10 -26.17
N PHE A 190 -15.10 21.78 -26.34
CA PHE A 190 -15.98 21.08 -27.29
C PHE A 190 -17.46 21.26 -26.94
N TRP A 191 -17.83 21.23 -25.65
CA TRP A 191 -19.20 21.47 -25.22
C TRP A 191 -19.67 22.89 -25.56
N ARG A 192 -18.83 23.90 -25.30
CA ARG A 192 -19.12 25.29 -25.70
C ARG A 192 -19.25 25.44 -27.20
N GLN A 193 -18.33 24.86 -27.97
CA GLN A 193 -18.41 24.91 -29.42
C GLN A 193 -19.70 24.26 -29.92
N LYS A 194 -20.07 23.08 -29.40
CA LYS A 194 -21.32 22.41 -29.77
C LYS A 194 -22.54 23.29 -29.53
N ILE A 195 -22.64 23.94 -28.36
CA ILE A 195 -23.73 24.88 -28.05
C ILE A 195 -23.77 26.06 -29.05
N ILE A 196 -22.62 26.61 -29.41
CA ILE A 196 -22.55 27.72 -30.37
C ILE A 196 -22.95 27.25 -31.78
N GLN A 197 -22.49 26.07 -32.21
CA GLN A 197 -22.86 25.52 -33.51
C GLN A 197 -24.35 25.18 -33.58
N GLU A 198 -24.92 24.63 -32.50
CA GLU A 198 -26.36 24.37 -32.39
C GLU A 198 -27.16 25.67 -32.56
N LYS A 199 -26.76 26.77 -31.90
CA LYS A 199 -27.40 28.08 -32.06
C LYS A 199 -27.36 28.57 -33.50
N LYS A 200 -26.21 28.45 -34.19
CA LYS A 200 -26.05 28.87 -35.59
C LYS A 200 -26.93 28.06 -36.54
N ILE A 201 -26.94 26.74 -36.39
CA ILE A 201 -27.79 25.85 -37.22
C ILE A 201 -29.27 26.14 -36.95
N ASN A 202 -29.62 26.45 -35.71
CA ASN A 202 -30.99 26.75 -35.31
C ASN A 202 -31.51 28.08 -35.86
N MET A 203 -30.63 28.95 -36.37
CA MET A 203 -31.01 30.24 -36.96
C MET A 203 -31.07 30.20 -38.50
N LYS A 204 -30.77 29.07 -39.15
CA LYS A 204 -30.72 28.99 -40.63
C LYS A 204 -32.07 29.07 -41.34
N TRP A 205 -33.18 28.84 -40.65
CA TRP A 205 -34.52 28.93 -41.24
C TRP A 205 -35.08 30.36 -41.28
N LEU A 206 -34.38 31.31 -40.63
CA LEU A 206 -34.77 32.71 -40.64
C LEU A 206 -34.08 33.40 -41.80
N VAL A 207 -34.88 33.99 -42.68
CA VAL A 207 -34.40 34.86 -43.74
C VAL A 207 -34.30 36.28 -43.17
N PRO A 208 -33.14 36.96 -43.22
CA PRO A 208 -33.10 38.35 -42.79
C PRO A 208 -33.89 39.22 -43.78
N PHE A 209 -34.70 40.16 -43.30
CA PHE A 209 -35.47 41.07 -44.16
C PHE A 209 -34.57 41.89 -45.10
N SER A 210 -33.34 42.19 -44.69
CA SER A 210 -32.34 42.85 -45.53
C SER A 210 -31.96 42.07 -46.79
N ALA A 211 -32.25 40.77 -46.86
CA ALA A 211 -32.05 39.96 -48.06
C ALA A 211 -33.28 39.91 -48.99
N LEU A 212 -34.40 40.52 -48.60
CA LEU A 212 -35.60 40.62 -49.42
C LEU A 212 -35.58 41.92 -50.23
N GLN A 213 -35.88 41.82 -51.52
CA GLN A 213 -35.99 42.98 -52.40
C GLN A 213 -37.46 43.28 -52.72
N GLU A 214 -37.89 44.52 -52.48
CA GLU A 214 -39.25 44.97 -52.77
C GLU A 214 -39.55 44.99 -54.27
N VAL A 215 -40.69 44.42 -54.65
CA VAL A 215 -41.16 44.43 -56.04
C VAL A 215 -42.05 45.64 -56.27
N ASN A 216 -41.57 46.61 -57.06
CA ASN A 216 -42.39 47.74 -57.48
C ASN A 216 -43.39 47.32 -58.56
N SER A 217 -44.67 47.24 -58.18
CA SER A 217 -45.79 46.80 -59.03
C SER A 217 -45.90 47.55 -60.36
N LYS A 218 -45.53 48.84 -60.40
CA LYS A 218 -45.56 49.65 -61.65
C LYS A 218 -44.50 49.22 -62.67
N LYS A 219 -43.38 48.66 -62.21
CA LYS A 219 -42.30 48.18 -63.10
C LYS A 219 -42.55 46.75 -63.59
N MET A 220 -43.35 45.98 -62.84
CA MET A 220 -43.68 44.58 -63.17
C MET A 220 -44.61 44.48 -64.39
N GLU A 221 -45.63 45.33 -64.52
CA GLU A 221 -46.49 45.38 -65.72
C GLU A 221 -45.71 45.72 -66.99
N ALA A 222 -44.73 46.64 -66.90
CA ALA A 222 -43.85 47.00 -68.01
C ALA A 222 -42.87 45.86 -68.39
N SER A 223 -42.45 45.04 -67.42
CA SER A 223 -41.53 43.92 -67.63
C SER A 223 -42.23 42.66 -68.14
N LEU A 224 -43.53 42.52 -67.86
CA LEU A 224 -44.38 41.43 -68.35
C LEU A 224 -44.76 41.56 -69.81
N SER A 225 -44.82 42.80 -70.30
CA SER A 225 -45.15 43.12 -71.68
C SER A 225 -44.03 42.74 -72.67
N SER A 226 -42.79 42.53 -72.20
CA SER A 226 -41.62 42.20 -73.05
C SER A 226 -41.20 40.72 -73.01
N LEU A 227 -41.84 39.89 -72.18
CA LEU A 227 -41.57 38.45 -72.07
C LEU A 227 -42.62 37.61 -72.82
N GLN A 228 -42.92 37.98 -74.06
CA GLN A 228 -43.74 37.15 -74.98
C GLN A 228 -42.93 36.22 -75.89
N SER A 229 -41.64 35.99 -75.59
CA SER A 229 -40.82 35.03 -76.33
C SER A 229 -40.04 34.10 -75.41
N LYS A 230 -40.74 33.10 -74.87
CA LYS A 230 -40.32 31.69 -74.74
C LYS A 230 -41.32 30.96 -73.86
N GLN A 231 -41.93 29.95 -74.47
CA GLN A 231 -42.98 29.11 -73.91
C GLN A 231 -42.37 28.17 -72.86
N THR A 232 -42.66 28.42 -71.58
CA THR A 232 -42.47 27.44 -70.51
C THR A 232 -43.70 27.43 -69.61
N ASN A 233 -44.28 26.25 -69.42
CA ASN A 233 -45.49 25.99 -68.64
C ASN A 233 -45.29 26.31 -67.14
N ARG A 234 -45.37 27.59 -66.75
CA ARG A 234 -45.50 27.99 -65.34
C ARG A 234 -46.79 28.79 -65.18
N THR A 235 -47.81 28.15 -64.61
CA THR A 235 -49.12 28.72 -64.25
C THR A 235 -49.05 29.72 -63.10
N ASP A 236 -47.90 29.83 -62.42
CA ASP A 236 -47.79 30.62 -61.18
C ASP A 236 -47.66 32.12 -61.42
N PHE A 237 -47.18 32.54 -62.60
CA PHE A 237 -46.91 33.96 -62.84
C PHE A 237 -48.20 34.79 -63.07
N SER A 238 -49.27 34.18 -63.57
CA SER A 238 -50.54 34.90 -63.85
C SER A 238 -51.30 35.35 -62.60
N LEU A 239 -50.95 34.84 -61.41
CA LEU A 239 -51.59 35.20 -60.13
C LEU A 239 -50.83 36.30 -59.36
N MET A 240 -49.62 36.66 -59.80
CA MET A 240 -48.77 37.66 -59.11
C MET A 240 -49.40 39.06 -58.98
N PRO A 241 -50.09 39.61 -60.01
CA PRO A 241 -50.67 40.95 -59.92
C PRO A 241 -51.87 41.04 -58.95
N SER A 242 -52.59 39.92 -58.76
CA SER A 242 -53.71 39.86 -57.80
C SER A 242 -53.24 39.73 -56.36
N ILE A 243 -52.11 39.06 -56.12
CA ILE A 243 -51.55 38.87 -54.78
C ILE A 243 -50.92 40.17 -54.27
N SER A 244 -50.27 40.97 -55.13
CA SER A 244 -49.72 42.29 -54.77
C SER A 244 -50.76 43.34 -54.36
N ARG A 245 -52.07 43.04 -54.49
CA ARG A 245 -53.19 43.91 -54.09
C ARG A 245 -53.89 43.46 -52.81
N SER A 246 -53.48 42.35 -52.19
CA SER A 246 -54.14 41.82 -50.99
C SER A 246 -53.63 42.52 -49.72
N ASP A 247 -54.54 42.91 -48.82
CA ASP A 247 -54.16 43.48 -47.51
C ASP A 247 -53.40 42.49 -46.61
N LYS A 248 -53.45 41.19 -46.93
CA LYS A 248 -52.90 40.11 -46.11
C LYS A 248 -51.53 39.61 -46.59
N PHE A 249 -51.18 39.82 -47.86
CA PHE A 249 -49.96 39.27 -48.47
C PHE A 249 -49.17 40.34 -49.22
N ASP A 250 -47.84 40.27 -49.14
CA ASP A 250 -46.90 41.07 -49.91
C ASP A 250 -46.01 40.18 -50.77
N LEU A 251 -45.43 40.75 -51.83
CA LEU A 251 -44.56 40.02 -52.75
C LEU A 251 -43.13 40.55 -52.69
N TYR A 252 -42.18 39.64 -52.50
CA TYR A 252 -40.76 39.93 -52.42
C TYR A 252 -39.97 39.06 -53.40
N MET A 253 -38.77 39.50 -53.75
CA MET A 253 -37.77 38.68 -54.43
C MET A 253 -36.71 38.25 -53.42
N TYR A 254 -36.44 36.94 -53.36
CA TYR A 254 -35.38 36.35 -52.56
C TYR A 254 -34.48 35.49 -53.46
N GLU A 255 -33.20 35.83 -53.57
CA GLU A 255 -32.22 35.12 -54.43
C GLU A 255 -32.67 34.90 -55.89
N SER A 256 -33.44 35.84 -56.46
CA SER A 256 -34.02 35.79 -57.82
C SER A 256 -35.26 34.91 -58.00
N ASP A 257 -35.79 34.32 -56.93
CA ASP A 257 -37.09 33.65 -56.92
C ASP A 257 -38.18 34.55 -56.32
N PRO A 258 -39.38 34.59 -56.90
CA PRO A 258 -40.51 35.28 -56.31
C PRO A 258 -40.99 34.52 -55.07
N VAL A 259 -41.18 35.24 -53.97
CA VAL A 259 -41.66 34.68 -52.72
C VAL A 259 -42.82 35.51 -52.17
N VAL A 260 -43.82 34.84 -51.59
CA VAL A 260 -45.02 35.48 -51.05
C VAL A 260 -44.87 35.60 -49.54
N ALA A 261 -45.02 36.81 -49.01
CA ALA A 261 -44.96 37.11 -47.60
C ALA A 261 -46.37 37.29 -47.02
N GLU A 262 -46.73 36.57 -45.95
CA GLU A 262 -47.95 36.87 -45.17
C GLU A 262 -47.65 37.93 -44.10
N LYS A 263 -48.51 38.96 -43.99
CA LYS A 263 -48.41 40.02 -42.98
C LYS A 263 -48.97 39.53 -41.65
N HIS A 264 -48.18 39.64 -40.58
CA HIS A 264 -48.64 39.37 -39.22
C HIS A 264 -48.57 40.63 -38.35
N THR A 265 -49.62 40.87 -37.56
CA THR A 265 -49.75 42.02 -36.64
C THR A 265 -49.11 41.78 -35.27
N THR A 266 -48.71 40.55 -34.94
CA THR A 266 -48.04 40.22 -33.67
C THR A 266 -46.84 39.29 -33.86
N ILE A 267 -45.78 39.55 -33.11
CA ILE A 267 -44.58 38.70 -33.08
C ILE A 267 -44.83 37.57 -32.10
N SER A 268 -44.94 36.34 -32.60
CA SER A 268 -45.01 35.16 -31.73
C SER A 268 -43.61 34.72 -31.31
N LEU A 269 -43.37 34.61 -29.99
CA LEU A 269 -42.16 34.00 -29.46
C LEU A 269 -42.18 32.49 -29.75
N ILE A 270 -41.26 32.02 -30.58
CA ILE A 270 -41.19 30.61 -30.95
C ILE A 270 -40.52 29.81 -29.84
N GLU A 271 -41.26 28.83 -29.34
CA GLU A 271 -40.80 27.89 -28.34
C GLU A 271 -39.68 26.98 -28.87
N LYS A 272 -38.68 26.68 -28.01
CA LYS A 272 -37.50 25.91 -28.41
C LYS A 272 -37.81 24.50 -28.95
N SER A 273 -38.91 23.90 -28.50
CA SER A 273 -39.38 22.59 -28.93
C SER A 273 -39.76 22.55 -30.42
N LYS A 274 -40.16 23.68 -31.01
CA LYS A 274 -40.66 23.76 -32.39
C LYS A 274 -39.56 23.95 -33.43
N TYR A 275 -38.33 24.32 -33.04
CA TYR A 275 -37.26 24.57 -34.00
C TYR A 275 -36.86 23.35 -34.84
N THR A 276 -37.00 22.13 -34.29
CA THR A 276 -36.72 20.89 -35.02
C THR A 276 -37.70 20.69 -36.18
N HIS A 277 -38.96 21.08 -35.99
CA HIS A 277 -39.98 21.04 -37.05
C HIS A 277 -39.72 22.12 -38.10
N LEU A 278 -39.41 23.34 -37.69
CA LEU A 278 -39.11 24.45 -38.60
C LEU A 278 -37.88 24.17 -39.49
N ARG A 279 -36.87 23.46 -38.96
CA ARG A 279 -35.72 23.01 -39.75
C ARG A 279 -36.12 22.03 -40.86
N LYS A 280 -37.05 21.11 -40.59
CA LYS A 280 -37.56 20.16 -41.58
C LYS A 280 -38.37 20.86 -42.67
N VAL A 281 -39.15 21.87 -42.29
CA VAL A 281 -39.95 22.69 -43.24
C VAL A 281 -39.04 23.49 -44.18
N SER A 282 -38.00 24.14 -43.65
CA SER A 282 -37.01 24.85 -44.47
C SER A 282 -36.27 23.94 -45.47
N SER A 283 -35.92 22.70 -45.07
CA SER A 283 -35.31 21.74 -46.00
C SER A 283 -36.26 21.16 -47.05
N SER A 284 -37.57 21.37 -46.89
CA SER A 284 -38.60 20.82 -47.78
C SER A 284 -39.29 21.92 -48.59
N ASN A 285 -38.54 22.86 -49.19
CA ASN A 285 -39.01 23.85 -50.19
C ASN A 285 -40.31 24.65 -49.91
N TYR A 286 -40.97 24.52 -48.76
CA TYR A 286 -42.38 24.91 -48.61
C TYR A 286 -42.67 26.08 -47.67
N SER A 287 -41.67 26.68 -46.99
CA SER A 287 -41.80 27.99 -46.32
C SER A 287 -40.57 28.31 -45.46
N SER A 288 -40.19 29.59 -45.45
CA SER A 288 -39.18 30.18 -44.57
C SER A 288 -39.78 31.43 -43.90
N GLN A 289 -39.35 31.81 -42.70
CA GLN A 289 -39.85 33.01 -42.02
C GLN A 289 -38.82 34.12 -42.12
N ALA A 290 -39.23 35.37 -42.33
CA ALA A 290 -38.33 36.52 -42.36
C ALA A 290 -38.42 37.38 -41.09
N LEU A 291 -37.26 37.82 -40.58
CA LEU A 291 -37.16 38.76 -39.45
C LEU A 291 -36.90 40.18 -39.93
N GLU A 292 -37.63 41.12 -39.34
CA GLU A 292 -37.71 42.53 -39.70
C GLU A 292 -36.57 43.41 -39.13
N ASP A 293 -36.30 44.52 -39.82
CA ASP A 293 -35.41 45.62 -39.40
C ASP A 293 -36.21 46.69 -38.63
N SER A 294 -35.59 47.27 -37.60
CA SER A 294 -36.15 48.02 -36.45
C SER A 294 -36.91 49.34 -36.76
N ARG A 295 -37.49 49.52 -37.94
CA ARG A 295 -38.15 50.78 -38.34
C ARG A 295 -39.61 50.66 -38.77
N ASP A 296 -40.10 49.46 -39.01
CA ASP A 296 -41.53 49.18 -39.16
C ASP A 296 -41.85 47.90 -38.36
N SER A 297 -43.11 47.69 -37.96
CA SER A 297 -43.51 46.64 -36.99
C SER A 297 -44.40 45.56 -37.61
N ARG A 298 -43.88 44.76 -38.53
CA ARG A 298 -44.49 43.61 -39.23
C ARG A 298 -43.49 42.47 -39.56
N THR A 299 -43.49 41.40 -38.77
CA THR A 299 -42.83 40.13 -39.15
C THR A 299 -43.57 39.42 -40.29
N MET A 300 -42.82 38.83 -41.23
CA MET A 300 -43.37 38.23 -42.45
C MET A 300 -43.02 36.74 -42.58
N PHE A 301 -44.00 35.94 -43.01
CA PHE A 301 -43.78 34.53 -43.35
C PHE A 301 -43.64 34.38 -44.86
N VAL A 302 -42.46 33.95 -45.31
CA VAL A 302 -42.09 33.84 -46.71
C VAL A 302 -42.36 32.42 -47.22
N GLN A 303 -43.41 32.26 -48.02
CA GLN A 303 -43.70 31.01 -48.70
C GLN A 303 -43.10 31.04 -50.12
N LYS A 304 -42.34 30.00 -50.44
CA LYS A 304 -41.79 29.76 -51.78
C LYS A 304 -42.73 28.88 -52.58
#